data_AF-A0A7C7FVZ7-F1
#
_entry.id   AF-A0A7C7FVZ7-F1
#
_cell.length_a   1.000
_cell.length_b   1.000
_cell.length_c   1.000
_cell.angle_alpha   90.00
_cell.angle_beta   90.00
_cell.angle_gamma   90.00
#
_symmetry.space_group_name_H-M   'P 1'
#
loop_
_entity.id
_entity.type
_entity.pdbx_description
1 polymer ?
#
loop_
_entity_poly.entity_id
_entity_poly.type
_entity_poly.pdbx_seq_one_letter_code
_entity_poly.pdbx_strand_id
1 'polypeptide(L)'
;MAGILGCILGLLFLPPLVSLVANGIHAGVPVLAAIGIDHLSALVLKTASLAILATVWATILALPFAWLVVRTNIPWRSLWRWLGTIPLAIPSYIGALTYITLLGPAGLVNDVIRSITGNVTPWVTIYGFWGGVFVLGSFTYPIMFLFLTSALERTNPALEEAARSLGHGRLGVFRLVTLPLLRPTILAGGLLIFLYAISDFGALSLLRVQVLTTEIYHQLNTRFDQAAV
;
A
#
# COMPACT_ATOMS: atom_id res chain seq x y z
N MET A 1 -6.24 -38.90 8.95
CA MET A 1 -7.05 -37.89 8.24
C MET A 1 -6.28 -36.58 8.00
N ALA A 2 -5.66 -35.97 9.01
CA ALA A 2 -4.87 -34.74 8.86
C ALA A 2 -3.68 -34.86 7.87
N GLY A 3 -2.97 -35.99 7.86
CA GLY A 3 -1.85 -36.21 6.92
C GLY A 3 -2.29 -36.28 5.45
N ILE A 4 -3.42 -36.96 5.16
CA ILE A 4 -3.98 -37.07 3.81
C ILE A 4 -4.44 -35.69 3.32
N LEU A 5 -5.11 -34.92 4.18
CA LEU A 5 -5.53 -33.55 3.86
C LEU A 5 -4.32 -32.63 3.59
N GLY A 6 -3.25 -32.76 4.39
CA GLY A 6 -2.00 -32.04 4.18
C GLY A 6 -1.33 -32.39 2.84
N CYS A 7 -1.31 -33.67 2.46
CA CYS A 7 -0.79 -34.10 1.16
C CYS A 7 -1.63 -33.59 -0.02
N ILE A 8 -2.96 -33.60 0.10
CA ILE A 8 -3.87 -33.07 -0.93
C ILE A 8 -3.64 -31.56 -1.10
N LEU A 9 -3.54 -30.81 -0.01
CA LEU A 9 -3.23 -29.38 -0.05
C LEU A 9 -1.84 -29.13 -0.67
N GLY A 10 -0.84 -29.92 -0.29
CA GLY A 10 0.51 -29.85 -0.88
C GLY A 10 0.47 -30.09 -2.40
N LEU A 11 -0.22 -31.13 -2.87
CA LEU A 11 -0.37 -31.45 -4.28
C LEU A 11 -1.12 -30.38 -5.09
N LEU A 12 -2.01 -29.61 -4.44
CA LEU A 12 -2.76 -28.56 -5.11
C LEU A 12 -1.93 -27.28 -5.33
N PHE A 13 -1.13 -26.88 -4.33
CA PHE A 13 -0.41 -25.60 -4.35
C PHE A 13 1.07 -25.69 -4.77
N LEU A 14 1.73 -26.82 -4.53
CA LEU A 14 3.16 -26.97 -4.84
C LEU A 14 3.47 -27.02 -6.33
N PRO A 15 2.71 -27.73 -7.20
CA PRO A 15 3.09 -27.84 -8.61
C PRO A 15 3.31 -26.51 -9.34
N PRO A 16 2.38 -25.51 -9.29
CA PRO A 16 2.62 -24.24 -9.98
C PRO A 16 3.81 -23.47 -9.40
N LEU A 17 4.05 -23.54 -8.08
CA LEU A 17 5.20 -22.90 -7.44
C LEU A 17 6.52 -23.56 -7.86
N VAL A 18 6.56 -24.90 -7.89
CA VAL A 18 7.72 -25.66 -8.34
C VAL A 18 8.00 -25.36 -9.81
N SER A 19 6.98 -25.38 -10.67
CA SER A 19 7.12 -25.03 -12.09
C SER A 19 7.60 -23.60 -12.29
N LEU A 20 7.11 -22.64 -11.50
CA LEU A 20 7.56 -21.25 -11.55
C LEU A 20 9.05 -21.14 -11.20
N VAL A 21 9.50 -21.79 -10.12
CA VAL A 21 10.91 -21.76 -9.69
C VAL A 21 11.80 -22.47 -10.71
N ALA A 22 11.41 -23.66 -11.17
CA ALA A 22 12.18 -24.43 -12.15
C ALA A 22 12.32 -23.64 -13.47
N ASN A 23 11.22 -23.11 -14.01
CA ASN A 23 11.24 -22.29 -15.21
C ASN A 23 12.04 -20.99 -14.99
N GLY A 24 11.95 -20.39 -13.80
CA GLY A 24 12.72 -19.20 -13.43
C GLY A 24 14.23 -19.46 -13.41
N ILE A 25 14.67 -20.62 -12.92
CA ILE A 25 16.10 -21.00 -12.93
C ILE A 25 16.58 -21.27 -14.35
N HIS A 26 15.82 -22.04 -15.13
CA HIS A 26 16.19 -22.40 -16.50
C HIS A 26 16.18 -21.21 -17.46
N ALA A 27 15.18 -20.32 -17.36
CA ALA A 27 15.04 -19.14 -18.22
C ALA A 27 15.73 -17.89 -17.65
N GLY A 28 16.20 -17.92 -16.40
CA GLY A 28 16.68 -16.74 -15.67
C GLY A 28 17.92 -16.10 -16.29
N VAL A 29 18.92 -16.89 -16.67
CA VAL A 29 20.18 -16.35 -17.23
C VAL A 29 19.98 -15.65 -18.59
N PRO A 30 19.27 -16.25 -19.57
CA PRO A 30 18.93 -15.55 -20.82
C PRO A 30 18.07 -14.30 -20.61
N VAL A 31 17.11 -14.35 -19.67
CA VAL A 31 16.21 -13.23 -19.39
C VAL A 31 16.96 -12.07 -18.70
N LEU A 32 17.84 -12.37 -17.75
CA LEU A 32 18.69 -11.36 -17.10
C LEU A 32 19.64 -10.70 -18.10
N ALA A 33 20.17 -11.46 -19.05
CA ALA A 33 21.00 -10.93 -20.14
C ALA A 33 20.19 -10.04 -21.10
N ALA A 34 18.92 -10.37 -21.36
CA ALA A 34 18.05 -9.60 -22.25
C ALA A 34 17.47 -8.32 -21.63
N ILE A 35 17.09 -8.36 -20.34
CA ILE A 35 16.50 -7.21 -19.61
C ILE A 35 17.60 -6.25 -19.13
N GLY A 36 18.77 -6.80 -18.77
CA GLY A 36 19.85 -6.05 -18.13
C GLY A 36 19.68 -5.95 -16.61
N ILE A 37 20.76 -6.21 -15.88
CA ILE A 37 20.79 -6.19 -14.40
C ILE A 37 20.48 -4.78 -13.88
N ASP A 38 20.92 -3.73 -14.59
CA ASP A 38 20.68 -2.33 -14.21
C ASP A 38 19.20 -1.97 -14.25
N HIS A 39 18.46 -2.44 -15.27
CA HIS A 39 17.02 -2.21 -15.37
C HIS A 39 16.25 -2.98 -14.30
N LEU A 40 16.60 -4.25 -14.09
CA LEU A 40 15.97 -5.08 -13.06
C LEU A 40 16.17 -4.48 -11.65
N SER A 41 17.40 -4.09 -11.32
CA SER A 41 17.70 -3.49 -10.01
C SER A 41 16.97 -2.17 -9.79
N ALA A 42 16.87 -1.33 -10.83
CA ALA A 42 16.07 -0.10 -10.78
C ALA A 42 14.58 -0.39 -10.53
N LEU A 43 14.00 -1.42 -11.17
CA LEU A 43 12.62 -1.84 -10.93
C LEU A 43 12.39 -2.38 -9.52
N VAL A 44 13.32 -3.20 -9.01
CA VAL A 44 13.26 -3.72 -7.63
C VAL A 44 13.28 -2.56 -6.63
N LEU A 45 14.22 -1.62 -6.79
CA LEU A 45 14.34 -0.44 -5.92
C LEU A 45 13.12 0.46 -6.02
N LYS A 46 12.57 0.68 -7.22
CA LYS A 46 11.37 1.48 -7.43
C LYS A 46 10.13 0.83 -6.82
N THR A 47 9.99 -0.49 -6.94
CA THR A 47 8.88 -1.25 -6.33
C THR A 47 8.97 -1.24 -4.81
N ALA A 48 10.17 -1.50 -4.26
CA ALA A 48 10.40 -1.48 -2.82
C ALA A 48 10.20 -0.08 -2.22
N SER A 49 10.74 0.96 -2.85
CA SER A 49 10.55 2.35 -2.40
C SER A 49 9.09 2.78 -2.47
N LEU A 50 8.36 2.42 -3.52
CA LEU A 50 6.93 2.68 -3.64
C LEU A 50 6.15 2.00 -2.51
N ALA A 51 6.42 0.72 -2.22
CA ALA A 51 5.76 -0.02 -1.16
C ALA A 51 6.07 0.53 0.24
N ILE A 52 7.33 0.91 0.50
CA ILE A 52 7.74 1.56 1.76
C ILE A 52 7.02 2.90 1.92
N LEU A 53 7.03 3.75 0.89
CA LEU A 53 6.41 5.06 0.96
C LEU A 53 4.89 4.98 1.07
N ALA A 54 4.25 4.03 0.39
CA ALA A 54 2.82 3.75 0.55
C ALA A 54 2.49 3.29 1.99
N THR A 55 3.35 2.46 2.58
CA THR A 55 3.21 2.03 3.98
C THR A 55 3.37 3.19 4.96
N VAL A 56 4.34 4.07 4.72
CA VAL A 56 4.53 5.30 5.50
C VAL A 56 3.30 6.20 5.38
N TRP A 57 2.79 6.40 4.16
CA TRP A 57 1.60 7.20 3.91
C TRP A 57 0.36 6.62 4.62
N ALA A 58 0.14 5.31 4.49
CA ALA A 58 -0.90 4.58 5.21
C ALA A 58 -0.78 4.77 6.73
N THR A 59 0.44 4.74 7.28
CA THR A 59 0.68 4.96 8.72
C THR A 59 0.38 6.40 9.14
N ILE A 60 0.77 7.38 8.33
CA ILE A 60 0.50 8.81 8.56
C ILE A 60 -1.01 9.08 8.59
N LEU A 61 -1.80 8.40 7.77
CA LEU A 61 -3.26 8.50 7.78
C LEU A 61 -3.87 7.74 8.96
N ALA A 62 -3.44 6.50 9.19
CA ALA A 62 -4.04 5.60 10.16
C ALA A 62 -3.77 5.98 11.61
N LEU A 63 -2.56 6.45 11.93
CA LEU A 63 -2.16 6.72 13.32
C LEU A 63 -2.97 7.85 13.99
N PRO A 64 -3.08 9.06 13.42
CA PRO A 64 -3.91 10.11 14.01
C PRO A 64 -5.38 9.69 14.08
N PHE A 65 -5.86 8.95 13.08
CA PHE A 65 -7.25 8.51 13.05
C PHE A 65 -7.55 7.41 14.08
N ALA A 66 -6.67 6.43 14.25
CA ALA A 66 -6.74 5.43 15.32
C ALA A 66 -6.68 6.09 16.70
N TRP A 67 -5.80 7.09 16.87
CA TRP A 67 -5.71 7.85 18.10
C TRP A 67 -7.00 8.61 18.40
N LEU A 68 -7.57 9.30 17.40
CA LEU A 68 -8.86 10.00 17.53
C LEU A 68 -9.97 9.02 17.96
N VAL A 69 -10.08 7.88 17.27
CA VAL A 69 -11.13 6.89 17.52
C VAL A 69 -10.97 6.15 18.85
N VAL A 70 -9.75 5.94 19.35
CA VAL A 70 -9.50 5.15 20.57
C VAL A 70 -9.33 6.03 21.80
N ARG A 71 -8.50 7.07 21.71
CA ARG A 71 -8.05 7.88 22.87
C ARG A 71 -8.90 9.13 23.13
N THR A 72 -9.86 9.47 22.28
CA THR A 72 -10.70 10.68 22.47
C THR A 72 -12.19 10.37 22.55
N ASN A 73 -12.98 11.26 23.14
CA ASN A 73 -14.43 11.07 23.33
C ASN A 73 -15.26 11.54 22.12
N ILE A 74 -14.88 11.15 20.89
CA ILE A 74 -15.66 11.51 19.70
C ILE A 74 -17.08 10.90 19.76
N PRO A 75 -18.12 11.63 19.34
CA PRO A 75 -19.46 11.08 19.19
C PRO A 75 -19.49 10.02 18.08
N TRP A 76 -20.39 9.05 18.21
CA TRP A 76 -20.59 7.95 17.24
C TRP A 76 -19.32 7.18 16.90
N ARG A 77 -18.47 6.89 17.90
CA ARG A 77 -17.21 6.15 17.73
C ARG A 77 -17.35 4.89 16.85
N SER A 78 -18.45 4.14 16.97
CA SER A 78 -18.71 2.95 16.14
C SER A 78 -18.85 3.29 14.65
N LEU A 79 -19.50 4.41 14.32
CA LEU A 79 -19.62 4.89 12.94
C LEU A 79 -18.25 5.24 12.37
N TRP A 80 -17.41 5.97 13.12
CA TRP A 80 -16.06 6.32 12.67
C TRP A 80 -15.18 5.09 12.47
N ARG A 81 -15.27 4.07 13.35
CA ARG A 81 -14.59 2.78 13.13
C ARG A 81 -15.03 2.14 11.82
N TRP A 82 -16.34 2.10 11.57
CA TRP A 82 -16.88 1.50 10.36
C TRP A 82 -16.44 2.27 9.11
N LEU A 83 -16.67 3.59 9.07
CA LEU A 83 -16.23 4.48 7.97
C LEU A 83 -14.73 4.36 7.69
N GLY A 84 -13.93 4.25 8.75
CA GLY A 84 -12.50 4.03 8.69
C GLY A 84 -12.05 2.76 7.99
N THR A 85 -12.90 1.75 8.00
CA THR A 85 -12.62 0.43 7.41
C THR A 85 -13.19 0.25 6.02
N ILE A 86 -14.14 1.08 5.59
CA ILE A 86 -14.79 0.99 4.26
C ILE A 86 -13.78 0.97 3.10
N PRO A 87 -12.73 1.81 3.08
CA PRO A 87 -11.81 1.83 1.94
C PRO A 87 -11.13 0.47 1.69
N LEU A 88 -11.03 -0.39 2.70
CA LEU A 88 -10.47 -1.74 2.57
C LEU A 88 -11.32 -2.64 1.65
N ALA A 89 -12.63 -2.40 1.58
CA ALA A 89 -13.54 -3.14 0.73
C ALA A 89 -13.47 -2.69 -0.74
N ILE A 90 -12.84 -1.54 -1.00
CA ILE A 90 -12.71 -0.98 -2.34
C ILE A 90 -11.35 -1.40 -2.89
N PRO A 91 -11.29 -2.17 -3.99
CA PRO A 91 -10.02 -2.51 -4.63
C PRO A 91 -9.24 -1.25 -5.02
N SER A 92 -7.93 -1.26 -4.82
CA SER A 92 -7.00 -0.17 -5.15
C SER A 92 -7.14 0.31 -6.61
N TYR A 93 -7.41 -0.60 -7.54
CA TYR A 93 -7.68 -0.29 -8.96
C TYR A 93 -8.87 0.65 -9.14
N ILE A 94 -9.97 0.42 -8.43
CA ILE A 94 -11.15 1.31 -8.45
C ILE A 94 -10.77 2.67 -7.86
N GLY A 95 -9.99 2.66 -6.79
CA GLY A 95 -9.41 3.87 -6.22
C GLY A 95 -8.60 4.70 -7.22
N ALA A 96 -7.72 4.04 -7.98
CA ALA A 96 -6.95 4.68 -9.04
C ALA A 96 -7.85 5.30 -10.11
N LEU A 97 -8.89 4.58 -10.57
CA LEU A 97 -9.86 5.15 -11.51
C LEU A 97 -10.56 6.39 -10.95
N THR A 98 -11.04 6.34 -9.71
CA THR A 98 -11.70 7.47 -9.05
C THR A 98 -10.76 8.69 -9.02
N TYR A 99 -9.52 8.51 -8.59
CA TYR A 99 -8.57 9.61 -8.55
C TYR A 99 -8.10 10.07 -9.93
N ILE A 100 -8.08 9.22 -10.95
CA ILE A 100 -7.83 9.63 -12.35
C ILE A 100 -8.97 10.53 -12.84
N THR A 101 -10.22 10.18 -12.56
CA THR A 101 -11.36 11.03 -12.95
C THR A 101 -11.40 12.37 -12.21
N LEU A 102 -10.86 12.41 -10.98
CA LEU A 102 -10.83 13.63 -10.17
C LEU A 102 -9.61 14.51 -10.47
N LEU A 103 -8.42 13.91 -10.54
CA LEU A 103 -7.10 14.56 -10.53
C LEU A 103 -6.26 14.26 -11.78
N GLY A 104 -6.82 13.57 -12.77
CA GLY A 104 -6.17 13.41 -14.07
C GLY A 104 -6.13 14.73 -14.87
N PRO A 105 -5.34 14.80 -15.96
CA PRO A 105 -5.24 15.99 -16.79
C PRO A 105 -6.58 16.52 -17.32
N ALA A 106 -7.53 15.62 -17.60
CA ALA A 106 -8.91 15.91 -17.98
C ALA A 106 -9.90 15.57 -16.85
N GLY A 107 -9.45 15.70 -15.60
CA GLY A 107 -10.26 15.43 -14.41
C GLY A 107 -10.93 16.69 -13.88
N LEU A 108 -11.95 16.47 -13.03
CA LEU A 108 -12.81 17.54 -12.49
C LEU A 108 -12.03 18.71 -11.88
N VAL A 109 -10.93 18.46 -11.17
CA VAL A 109 -10.14 19.52 -10.53
C VAL A 109 -9.46 20.41 -11.56
N ASN A 110 -8.86 19.82 -12.60
CA ASN A 110 -8.22 20.60 -13.66
C ASN A 110 -9.26 21.34 -14.51
N ASP A 111 -10.45 20.78 -14.72
CA ASP A 111 -11.55 21.45 -15.42
C ASP A 111 -12.03 22.69 -14.65
N VAL A 112 -12.19 22.57 -13.33
CA VAL A 112 -12.52 23.72 -12.47
C VAL A 112 -11.42 24.78 -12.53
N ILE A 113 -10.14 24.39 -12.38
CA ILE A 113 -9.02 25.33 -12.47
C ILE A 113 -8.99 26.02 -13.83
N ARG A 114 -9.21 25.28 -14.92
CA ARG A 114 -9.26 25.82 -16.29
C ARG A 114 -10.40 26.81 -16.47
N SER A 115 -11.57 26.54 -15.89
CA SER A 115 -12.72 27.45 -15.97
C SER A 115 -12.44 28.80 -15.30
N ILE A 116 -11.61 28.82 -14.25
CA ILE A 116 -11.24 30.03 -13.49
C ILE A 116 -10.03 30.74 -14.10
N THR A 117 -9.00 29.98 -14.49
CA THR A 117 -7.69 30.53 -14.91
C THR A 117 -7.55 30.69 -16.43
N GLY A 118 -8.43 30.06 -17.21
CA GLY A 118 -8.31 29.97 -18.67
C GLY A 118 -7.12 29.11 -19.15
N ASN A 119 -6.30 28.57 -18.24
CA ASN A 119 -5.10 27.84 -18.59
C ASN A 119 -5.43 26.40 -19.02
N VAL A 120 -4.90 26.00 -20.17
CA VAL A 120 -5.12 24.68 -20.79
C VAL A 120 -4.16 23.61 -20.22
N THR A 121 -3.05 24.04 -19.61
CA THR A 121 -2.11 23.10 -18.99
C THR A 121 -2.68 22.54 -17.70
N PRO A 122 -2.63 21.22 -17.47
CA PRO A 122 -3.09 20.61 -16.21
C PRO A 122 -2.15 20.99 -15.07
N TRP A 123 -2.70 21.49 -13.97
CA TRP A 123 -1.94 21.91 -12.79
C TRP A 123 -1.63 20.73 -11.87
N VAL A 124 -2.52 19.74 -11.84
CA VAL A 124 -2.42 18.55 -10.99
C VAL A 124 -2.47 17.30 -11.88
N THR A 125 -1.69 16.29 -11.51
CA THR A 125 -1.76 14.97 -12.13
C THR A 125 -1.60 13.89 -11.07
N ILE A 126 -2.47 12.88 -11.11
CA ILE A 126 -2.33 11.68 -10.28
C ILE A 126 -1.41 10.64 -10.94
N TYR A 127 -1.00 10.81 -12.18
CA TYR A 127 -0.15 9.81 -12.84
C TYR A 127 1.27 9.80 -12.26
N GLY A 128 1.91 8.63 -12.30
CA GLY A 128 3.29 8.43 -11.90
C GLY A 128 3.46 7.96 -10.45
N PHE A 129 4.73 7.90 -10.05
CA PHE A 129 5.18 7.24 -8.82
C PHE A 129 4.45 7.74 -7.56
N TRP A 130 4.34 9.07 -7.41
CA TRP A 130 3.70 9.68 -6.24
C TRP A 130 2.20 9.44 -6.17
N GLY A 131 1.53 9.38 -7.31
CA GLY A 131 0.12 8.97 -7.35
C GLY A 131 -0.08 7.52 -6.95
N GLY A 132 0.84 6.62 -7.37
CA GLY A 132 0.86 5.23 -6.91
C GLY A 132 1.00 5.13 -5.39
N VAL A 133 1.97 5.85 -4.81
CA VAL A 133 2.16 5.94 -3.35
C VAL A 133 0.89 6.43 -2.64
N PHE A 134 0.30 7.51 -3.16
CA PHE A 134 -0.89 8.11 -2.60
C PHE A 134 -2.10 7.17 -2.64
N VAL A 135 -2.40 6.59 -3.81
CA VAL A 135 -3.55 5.69 -3.98
C VAL A 135 -3.35 4.43 -3.14
N LEU A 136 -2.23 3.74 -3.27
CA LEU A 136 -2.01 2.51 -2.49
C LEU A 136 -2.06 2.78 -0.99
N GLY A 137 -1.37 3.82 -0.50
CA GLY A 137 -1.41 4.13 0.93
C GLY A 137 -2.80 4.54 1.42
N SER A 138 -3.61 5.23 0.60
CA SER A 138 -4.98 5.64 0.97
C SER A 138 -6.00 4.50 0.94
N PHE A 139 -5.76 3.44 0.17
CA PHE A 139 -6.63 2.25 0.18
C PHE A 139 -6.15 1.16 1.13
N THR A 140 -4.89 1.21 1.57
CA THR A 140 -4.31 0.26 2.54
C THR A 140 -4.21 0.80 3.97
N TYR A 141 -4.39 2.11 4.21
CA TYR A 141 -4.43 2.66 5.57
C TYR A 141 -5.40 1.95 6.53
N PRO A 142 -6.57 1.42 6.09
CA PRO A 142 -7.47 0.72 7.00
C PRO A 142 -6.82 -0.50 7.66
N ILE A 143 -5.89 -1.16 6.96
CA ILE A 143 -5.10 -2.27 7.51
C ILE A 143 -4.31 -1.75 8.71
N MET A 144 -3.52 -0.69 8.53
CA MET A 144 -2.76 -0.08 9.62
C MET A 144 -3.66 0.45 10.74
N PHE A 145 -4.81 1.01 10.39
CA PHE A 145 -5.79 1.50 11.36
C PHE A 145 -6.30 0.38 12.27
N LEU A 146 -6.62 -0.80 11.74
CA LEU A 146 -7.04 -1.95 12.54
C LEU A 146 -5.94 -2.44 13.49
N PHE A 147 -4.69 -2.50 13.01
CA PHE A 147 -3.54 -2.86 13.85
C PHE A 147 -3.33 -1.85 14.98
N LEU A 148 -3.33 -0.55 14.66
CA LEU A 148 -3.09 0.51 15.62
C LEU A 148 -4.23 0.65 16.64
N THR A 149 -5.48 0.51 16.21
CA THR A 149 -6.63 0.56 17.14
C THR A 149 -6.57 -0.58 18.15
N SER A 150 -6.33 -1.82 17.70
CA SER A 150 -6.13 -2.97 18.59
C SER A 150 -4.98 -2.76 19.58
N ALA A 151 -3.84 -2.22 19.12
CA ALA A 151 -2.71 -1.97 20.00
C ALA A 151 -2.96 -0.85 21.02
N LEU A 152 -3.60 0.24 20.60
CA LEU A 152 -3.96 1.35 21.49
C LEU A 152 -4.97 0.94 22.56
N GLU A 153 -5.94 0.08 22.22
CA GLU A 153 -6.91 -0.47 23.17
C GLU A 153 -6.26 -1.37 24.23
N ARG A 154 -5.23 -2.13 23.86
CA ARG A 154 -4.48 -3.00 24.78
C ARG A 154 -3.45 -2.24 25.62
N THR A 155 -3.06 -1.03 25.21
CA THR A 155 -2.03 -0.25 25.90
C THR A 155 -2.60 0.46 27.13
N ASN A 156 -2.06 0.13 28.31
CA ASN A 156 -2.46 0.72 29.59
C ASN A 156 -2.28 2.26 29.60
N PRO A 157 -3.35 3.05 29.77
CA PRO A 157 -3.28 4.51 29.87
C PRO A 157 -2.41 5.03 31.03
N ALA A 158 -2.20 4.24 32.08
CA ALA A 158 -1.41 4.63 33.25
C ALA A 158 0.04 5.01 32.90
N LEU A 159 0.63 4.43 31.84
CA LEU A 159 1.97 4.78 31.37
C LEU A 159 2.00 6.21 30.80
N GLU A 160 0.95 6.60 30.09
CA GLU A 160 0.80 7.95 29.53
C GLU A 160 0.49 8.98 30.63
N GLU A 161 -0.25 8.58 31.67
CA GLU A 161 -0.53 9.39 32.86
C GLU A 161 0.72 9.61 33.73
N ALA A 162 1.50 8.55 33.99
CA ALA A 162 2.75 8.64 34.73
C ALA A 162 3.73 9.60 34.05
N ALA A 163 3.89 9.51 32.73
CA ALA A 163 4.74 10.43 31.99
C ALA A 163 4.24 11.89 32.06
N ARG A 164 2.92 12.12 32.05
CA ARG A 164 2.35 13.47 32.27
C ARG A 164 2.63 14.00 33.67
N SER A 165 2.51 13.16 34.71
CA SER A 165 2.82 13.55 36.10
C SER A 165 4.31 13.89 36.29
N LEU A 166 5.20 13.33 35.47
CA LEU A 166 6.62 13.68 35.43
C LEU A 166 6.92 14.97 34.63
N GLY A 167 5.90 15.71 34.20
CA GLY A 167 6.04 16.99 33.51
C GLY A 167 6.15 16.91 31.99
N HIS A 168 5.98 15.73 31.38
CA HIS A 168 5.99 15.62 29.92
C HIS A 168 4.67 16.11 29.31
N GLY A 169 4.76 17.04 28.36
CA GLY A 169 3.63 17.47 27.54
C GLY A 169 3.15 16.38 26.57
N ARG A 170 2.00 16.62 25.91
CA ARG A 170 1.35 15.67 24.98
C ARG A 170 2.29 15.06 23.94
N LEU A 171 3.08 15.89 23.27
CA LEU A 171 4.03 15.43 22.25
C LEU A 171 5.20 14.64 22.85
N GLY A 172 5.62 14.98 24.07
CA GLY A 172 6.63 14.26 24.83
C GLY A 172 6.15 12.85 25.18
N VAL A 173 4.96 12.73 25.74
CA VAL A 173 4.33 11.43 26.06
C VAL A 173 4.15 10.58 24.81
N PHE A 174 3.66 11.16 23.72
CA PHE A 174 3.52 10.44 22.46
C PHE A 174 4.86 9.90 21.95
N ARG A 175 5.93 10.71 21.91
CA ARG A 175 7.24 10.29 21.38
C ARG A 175 7.99 9.33 22.29
N LEU A 176 7.87 9.48 23.61
CA LEU A 176 8.64 8.73 24.62
C LEU A 176 7.94 7.45 25.07
N VAL A 177 6.60 7.42 25.07
CA VAL A 177 5.81 6.30 25.59
C VAL A 177 5.00 5.65 24.47
N THR A 178 4.05 6.38 23.89
CA THR A 178 3.07 5.79 22.97
C THR A 178 3.72 5.25 21.69
N LEU A 179 4.55 6.04 21.01
CA LEU A 179 5.16 5.66 19.74
C LEU A 179 6.09 4.45 19.89
N PRO A 180 7.01 4.39 20.87
CA PRO A 180 7.82 3.19 21.12
C PRO A 180 6.99 1.92 21.37
N LEU A 181 5.91 2.04 22.15
CA LEU A 181 4.99 0.92 22.40
C LEU A 181 4.24 0.47 21.14
N LEU A 182 3.98 1.38 20.20
CA LEU A 182 3.32 1.08 18.93
C LEU A 182 4.29 0.59 17.84
N ARG A 183 5.61 0.75 17.97
CA ARG A 183 6.60 0.32 16.97
C ARG A 183 6.43 -1.14 16.50
N PRO A 184 6.31 -2.16 17.38
CA PRO A 184 6.15 -3.54 16.93
C PRO A 184 4.85 -3.72 16.12
N THR A 185 3.77 -3.04 16.49
CA THR A 185 2.51 -3.04 15.75
C THR A 185 2.63 -2.36 14.39
N ILE A 186 3.31 -1.20 14.32
CA ILE A 186 3.56 -0.48 13.06
C ILE A 186 4.42 -1.33 12.12
N LEU A 187 5.42 -2.06 12.63
CA LEU A 187 6.23 -2.96 11.81
C LEU A 187 5.41 -4.15 11.30
N ALA A 188 4.57 -4.76 12.14
CA ALA A 188 3.72 -5.88 11.75
C ALA A 188 2.66 -5.49 10.71
N GLY A 189 1.89 -4.42 10.98
CA GLY A 189 0.91 -3.90 10.03
C GLY A 189 1.57 -3.33 8.78
N GLY A 190 2.76 -2.74 8.93
CA GLY A 190 3.52 -2.17 7.83
C GLY A 190 4.06 -3.22 6.88
N LEU A 191 4.54 -4.37 7.40
CA LEU A 191 4.94 -5.50 6.58
C LEU A 191 3.78 -6.01 5.72
N LEU A 192 2.57 -6.10 6.28
CA LEU A 192 1.39 -6.53 5.54
C LEU A 192 1.03 -5.56 4.41
N ILE A 193 1.08 -4.25 4.66
CA ILE A 193 0.84 -3.23 3.63
C ILE A 193 1.94 -3.23 2.58
N PHE A 194 3.19 -3.40 2.98
CA PHE A 194 4.33 -3.51 2.07
C PHE A 194 4.17 -4.69 1.11
N LEU A 195 3.81 -5.87 1.62
CA LEU A 195 3.55 -7.06 0.79
C LEU A 195 2.37 -6.86 -0.16
N TYR A 196 1.31 -6.21 0.31
CA TYR A 196 0.18 -5.82 -0.53
C TYR A 196 0.62 -4.90 -1.67
N ALA A 197 1.39 -3.85 -1.36
CA ALA A 197 1.80 -2.84 -2.33
C ALA A 197 2.79 -3.36 -3.37
N ILE A 198 3.71 -4.27 -3.02
CA ILE A 198 4.61 -4.92 -3.99
C ILE A 198 3.83 -5.78 -4.99
N SER A 199 2.72 -6.38 -4.54
CA SER A 199 1.92 -7.31 -5.34
C SER A 199 0.84 -6.60 -6.18
N ASP A 200 0.65 -5.28 -6.00
CA ASP A 200 -0.38 -4.54 -6.71
C ASP A 200 0.02 -4.30 -8.18
N PHE A 201 -0.85 -4.71 -9.09
CA PHE A 201 -0.71 -4.46 -10.52
C PHE A 201 -1.72 -3.42 -11.02
N GLY A 202 -2.99 -3.58 -10.64
CA GLY A 202 -4.10 -2.86 -11.27
C GLY A 202 -3.98 -1.35 -11.08
N ALA A 203 -3.83 -0.87 -9.84
CA ALA A 203 -3.76 0.57 -9.58
C ALA A 203 -2.53 1.19 -10.24
N LEU A 204 -1.39 0.50 -10.15
CA LEU A 204 -0.11 0.98 -10.67
C LEU A 204 -0.08 1.02 -12.21
N SER A 205 -0.72 0.05 -12.88
CA SER A 205 -0.87 0.05 -14.33
C SER A 205 -1.67 1.26 -14.82
N LEU A 206 -2.84 1.53 -14.20
CA LEU A 206 -3.66 2.69 -14.54
C LEU A 206 -2.93 4.01 -14.31
N LEU A 207 -2.19 4.12 -13.21
CA LEU A 207 -1.42 5.30 -12.86
C LEU A 207 -0.11 5.42 -13.65
N ARG A 208 0.17 4.48 -14.57
CA ARG A 208 1.36 4.44 -15.43
C ARG A 208 2.66 4.38 -14.64
N VAL A 209 2.66 3.62 -13.54
CA VAL A 209 3.84 3.42 -12.71
C VAL A 209 4.55 2.14 -13.17
N GLN A 210 5.77 2.30 -13.68
CA GLN A 210 6.65 1.19 -13.99
C GLN A 210 7.27 0.63 -12.70
N VAL A 211 6.83 -0.57 -12.31
CA VAL A 211 7.29 -1.40 -11.18
C VAL A 211 7.39 -2.85 -11.67
N LEU A 212 7.87 -3.77 -10.84
CA LEU A 212 8.02 -5.17 -11.21
C LEU A 212 6.74 -5.79 -11.79
N THR A 213 5.59 -5.59 -11.14
CA THR A 213 4.31 -6.19 -11.57
C THR A 213 3.86 -5.68 -12.93
N THR A 214 3.99 -4.37 -13.19
CA THR A 214 3.60 -3.77 -14.47
C THR A 214 4.59 -4.11 -15.58
N GLU A 215 5.88 -4.24 -15.27
CA GLU A 215 6.90 -4.66 -16.23
C GLU A 215 6.74 -6.13 -16.64
N ILE A 216 6.51 -7.03 -15.68
CA ILE A 216 6.26 -8.46 -15.98
C ILE A 216 5.08 -8.60 -16.95
N TYR A 217 4.01 -7.84 -16.73
CA TYR A 217 2.85 -7.84 -17.62
C TYR A 217 3.19 -7.27 -19.01
N HIS A 218 3.95 -6.18 -19.08
CA HIS A 218 4.39 -5.60 -20.34
C HIS A 218 5.21 -6.60 -21.17
N GLN A 219 6.14 -7.31 -20.54
CA GLN A 219 6.95 -8.35 -21.21
C GLN A 219 6.14 -9.59 -21.63
N LEU A 220 5.10 -9.93 -20.87
CA LEU A 220 4.23 -11.03 -21.23
C LEU A 220 3.47 -10.70 -22.53
N ASN A 221 2.92 -9.48 -22.64
CA ASN A 221 2.19 -9.06 -23.82
C ASN A 221 3.07 -8.97 -25.07
N THR A 222 4.31 -8.46 -24.94
CA THR A 222 5.23 -8.40 -26.09
C THR A 222 5.61 -9.78 -26.62
N ARG A 223 5.71 -10.81 -25.76
CA ARG A 223 5.98 -12.19 -26.19
C ARG A 223 4.81 -12.81 -26.94
N PHE A 224 3.57 -12.53 -26.53
CA PHE A 224 2.39 -13.03 -27.24
C PHE A 224 2.26 -12.42 -28.63
N ASP A 225 2.55 -11.13 -28.79
CA ASP A 225 2.53 -10.46 -30.10
C ASP A 225 3.59 -11.05 -31.06
N GLN A 226 4.77 -11.43 -30.56
CA GLN A 226 5.82 -12.05 -31.37
C GLN A 226 5.50 -13.50 -31.77
N ALA A 227 4.70 -14.23 -30.98
CA ALA A 227 4.29 -15.60 -31.30
C ALA A 227 3.10 -15.68 -32.27
N ALA A 228 2.43 -14.55 -32.52
CA ALA A 228 1.29 -14.44 -33.43
C ALA A 228 1.67 -14.03 -34.87
N VAL A 229 2.97 -13.83 -35.14
CA VAL A 229 3.56 -13.52 -36.46
C VAL A 229 4.37 -14.71 -36.95
#